data_AF-A0A8J3H3P9-F1
#
_entry.id   AF-A0A8J3H3P9-F1
#
_cell.length_a   1.000
_cell.length_b   1.000
_cell.length_c   1.000
_cell.angle_alpha   90.00
_cell.angle_beta   90.00
_cell.angle_gamma   90.00
#
_symmetry.space_group_name_H-M   'P 1'
#
loop_
_entity.id
_entity.type
_entity.pdbx_description
1 polymer ?
#
loop_
_entity_poly.entity_id
_entity_poly.type
_entity_poly.pdbx_seq_one_letter_code
_entity_poly.pdbx_strand_id
1 'polypeptide(L)'
;MRKPATRLYAARLTRFIETEFHARHRAQLLELVALSEKVEALHAGEPKVPAGLGQLLCRMVEELEVHMKKEELILFPAIRRNAALLDPLIAEVRADHDDHKAEVGQIMRLTDHQALAKGACRRWMQLYAGIGAFLDDLLEHIRLENEVLFPHFETKQAGHA
;
A
#
# COMPACT_ATOMS: atom_id res chain seq x y z
N MET A 1 -27.79 2.12 14.42
CA MET A 1 -27.38 0.79 13.90
C MET A 1 -27.36 0.83 12.37
N ARG A 2 -26.40 0.17 11.71
CA ARG A 2 -26.25 0.22 10.23
C ARG A 2 -27.10 -0.83 9.53
N LYS A 3 -27.45 -0.59 8.26
CA LYS A 3 -28.27 -1.50 7.45
C LYS A 3 -27.57 -2.87 7.26
N PRO A 4 -28.30 -4.00 7.32
CA PRO A 4 -27.71 -5.34 7.20
C PRO A 4 -26.88 -5.58 5.92
N ALA A 5 -27.34 -5.06 4.78
CA ALA A 5 -26.63 -5.19 3.50
C ALA A 5 -25.24 -4.50 3.51
N THR A 6 -25.16 -3.29 4.08
CA THR A 6 -23.89 -2.56 4.24
C THR A 6 -22.91 -3.32 5.12
N ARG A 7 -23.40 -3.99 6.17
CA ARG A 7 -22.55 -4.80 7.06
C ARG A 7 -21.97 -6.02 6.35
N LEU A 8 -22.79 -6.75 5.60
CA LEU A 8 -22.32 -7.92 4.83
C LEU A 8 -21.32 -7.50 3.75
N TYR A 9 -21.59 -6.39 3.07
CA TYR A 9 -20.67 -5.83 2.09
C TYR A 9 -19.32 -5.46 2.72
N ALA A 10 -19.31 -4.69 3.81
CA ALA A 10 -18.08 -4.29 4.50
C ALA A 10 -17.26 -5.51 4.98
N ALA A 11 -17.92 -6.53 5.55
CA ALA A 11 -17.24 -7.74 5.99
C ALA A 11 -16.61 -8.54 4.83
N ARG A 12 -17.24 -8.53 3.64
CA ARG A 12 -16.67 -9.14 2.43
C ARG A 12 -15.51 -8.31 1.91
N LEU A 13 -15.65 -6.98 1.89
CA LEU A 13 -14.60 -6.07 1.43
C LEU A 13 -13.35 -6.15 2.30
N THR A 14 -13.47 -6.16 3.63
CA THR A 14 -12.30 -6.37 4.50
C THR A 14 -11.60 -7.69 4.19
N ARG A 15 -12.36 -8.76 3.94
CA ARG A 15 -11.74 -10.06 3.62
C ARG A 15 -11.05 -10.05 2.26
N PHE A 16 -11.65 -9.40 1.28
CA PHE A 16 -11.08 -9.21 -0.05
C PHE A 16 -9.78 -8.40 0.04
N ILE A 17 -9.73 -7.34 0.84
CA ILE A 17 -8.52 -6.55 1.08
C ILE A 17 -7.41 -7.41 1.71
N GLU A 18 -7.72 -8.16 2.77
CA GLU A 18 -6.79 -9.09 3.42
C GLU A 18 -6.19 -10.10 2.41
N THR A 19 -7.00 -10.68 1.51
CA THR A 19 -6.54 -11.78 0.64
C THR A 19 -5.94 -11.33 -0.68
N GLU A 20 -6.46 -10.26 -1.28
CA GLU A 20 -6.06 -9.84 -2.63
C GLU A 20 -5.00 -8.74 -2.62
N PHE A 21 -4.98 -7.90 -1.57
CA PHE A 21 -4.00 -6.81 -1.44
C PHE A 21 -2.96 -7.12 -0.39
N HIS A 22 -3.32 -7.35 0.88
CA HIS A 22 -2.31 -7.49 1.95
C HIS A 22 -1.38 -8.67 1.72
N ALA A 23 -1.93 -9.85 1.42
CA ALA A 23 -1.13 -11.03 1.11
C ALA A 23 -0.22 -10.81 -0.12
N ARG A 24 -0.71 -10.06 -1.12
CA ARG A 24 0.03 -9.77 -2.34
C ARG A 24 1.15 -8.76 -2.10
N HIS A 25 0.91 -7.68 -1.37
CA HIS A 25 1.92 -6.68 -1.02
C HIS A 25 3.11 -7.30 -0.28
N ARG A 26 2.84 -8.20 0.68
CA ARG A 26 3.89 -8.96 1.38
C ARG A 26 4.78 -9.73 0.42
N ALA A 27 4.20 -10.39 -0.58
CA ALA A 27 4.96 -11.12 -1.59
C ALA A 27 5.71 -10.18 -2.55
N GLN A 28 5.01 -9.16 -3.07
CA GLN A 28 5.56 -8.18 -4.00
C GLN A 28 6.78 -7.46 -3.41
N LEU A 29 6.65 -6.90 -2.20
CA LEU A 29 7.74 -6.13 -1.60
C LEU A 29 8.99 -6.97 -1.34
N LEU A 30 8.85 -8.21 -0.85
CA LEU A 30 10.00 -9.11 -0.67
C LEU A 30 10.71 -9.42 -1.98
N GLU A 31 9.97 -9.65 -3.07
CA GLU A 31 10.55 -9.84 -4.39
C GLU A 31 11.25 -8.56 -4.91
N LEU A 32 10.61 -7.41 -4.72
CA LEU A 32 11.13 -6.12 -5.18
C LEU A 32 12.39 -5.70 -4.45
N VAL A 33 12.48 -5.92 -3.13
CA VAL A 33 13.72 -5.71 -2.37
C VAL A 33 14.85 -6.53 -2.97
N ALA A 34 14.64 -7.84 -3.15
CA ALA A 34 15.67 -8.73 -3.67
C ALA A 34 16.07 -8.41 -5.12
N LEU A 35 15.15 -7.90 -5.94
CA LEU A 35 15.45 -7.44 -7.30
C LEU A 35 16.22 -6.11 -7.29
N SER A 36 15.81 -5.15 -6.44
CA SER A 36 16.44 -3.84 -6.35
C SER A 36 17.90 -3.97 -5.92
N GLU A 37 18.18 -4.75 -4.87
CA GLU A 37 19.55 -4.97 -4.39
C GLU A 37 20.45 -5.55 -5.50
N LYS A 38 19.95 -6.50 -6.30
CA LYS A 38 20.69 -7.08 -7.41
C LYS A 38 20.93 -6.09 -8.55
N VAL A 39 19.95 -5.25 -8.86
CA VAL A 39 20.07 -4.22 -9.89
C VAL A 39 21.07 -3.16 -9.46
N GLU A 40 20.95 -2.65 -8.23
CA GLU A 40 21.85 -1.65 -7.67
C GLU A 40 23.30 -2.16 -7.59
N ALA A 41 23.50 -3.41 -7.15
CA ALA A 41 24.83 -4.01 -7.09
C ALA A 41 25.46 -4.21 -8.49
N LEU A 42 24.68 -4.67 -9.47
CA LEU A 42 25.19 -4.94 -10.82
C LEU A 42 25.50 -3.66 -11.61
N HIS A 43 24.70 -2.62 -11.42
CA HIS A 43 24.79 -1.35 -12.14
C HIS A 43 25.40 -0.23 -11.28
N ALA A 44 26.18 -0.58 -10.25
CA ALA A 44 26.80 0.37 -9.35
C ALA A 44 27.67 1.38 -10.11
N GLY A 45 27.43 2.68 -9.87
CA GLY A 45 28.14 3.77 -10.54
C GLY A 45 27.56 4.18 -11.91
N GLU A 46 26.56 3.48 -12.43
CA GLU A 46 25.85 3.93 -13.63
C GLU A 46 24.93 5.13 -13.32
N PRO A 47 24.89 6.18 -14.16
CA PRO A 47 24.14 7.40 -13.84
C PRO A 47 22.62 7.22 -13.64
N LYS A 48 22.04 6.15 -14.20
CA LYS A 48 20.59 5.88 -14.14
C LYS A 48 20.20 4.83 -13.12
N VAL A 49 21.14 4.25 -12.37
CA VAL A 49 20.83 3.21 -11.38
C VAL A 49 19.88 3.80 -10.32
N PRO A 50 18.81 3.10 -9.91
CA PRO A 50 17.86 3.60 -8.91
C PRO A 50 18.45 3.45 -7.50
N ALA A 51 19.56 4.16 -7.24
CA ALA A 51 20.31 4.05 -6.00
C ALA A 51 19.44 4.38 -4.78
N GLY A 52 19.46 3.51 -3.78
CA GLY A 52 18.69 3.64 -2.54
C GLY A 52 17.26 3.09 -2.61
N LEU A 53 16.82 2.57 -3.76
CA LEU A 53 15.49 1.99 -3.91
C LEU A 53 15.31 0.75 -3.03
N GLY A 54 16.31 -0.13 -2.94
CA GLY A 54 16.23 -1.34 -2.11
C GLY A 54 16.08 -1.01 -0.63
N GLN A 55 16.78 0.02 -0.16
CA GLN A 55 16.65 0.49 1.21
C GLN A 55 15.26 1.09 1.49
N LEU A 56 14.70 1.84 0.55
CA LEU A 56 13.33 2.37 0.66
C LEU A 56 12.31 1.22 0.71
N LEU A 57 12.39 0.27 -0.21
CA LEU A 57 11.49 -0.89 -0.25
C LEU A 57 11.59 -1.74 1.02
N CYS A 58 12.78 -1.88 1.60
CA CYS A 58 12.98 -2.60 2.85
C CYS A 58 12.27 -1.90 4.03
N ARG A 59 12.34 -0.56 4.12
CA ARG A 59 11.56 0.19 5.11
C ARG A 59 10.06 0.01 4.90
N MET A 60 9.59 0.09 3.65
CA MET A 60 8.18 -0.12 3.31
C MET A 60 7.68 -1.51 3.71
N VAL A 61 8.52 -2.56 3.66
CA VAL A 61 8.14 -3.89 4.18
C VAL A 61 7.75 -3.81 5.65
N GLU A 62 8.54 -3.13 6.47
CA GLU A 62 8.30 -3.04 7.91
C GLU A 62 7.08 -2.15 8.21
N GLU A 63 7.01 -0.98 7.59
CA GLU A 63 5.96 0.01 7.84
C GLU A 63 4.60 -0.51 7.36
N LEU A 64 4.52 -1.03 6.13
CA LEU A 64 3.28 -1.57 5.58
C LEU A 64 2.83 -2.82 6.35
N GLU A 65 3.75 -3.65 6.85
CA GLU A 65 3.39 -4.80 7.69
C GLU A 65 2.78 -4.39 9.02
N VAL A 66 3.31 -3.34 9.66
CA VAL A 66 2.75 -2.78 10.90
C VAL A 66 1.36 -2.21 10.63
N HIS A 67 1.21 -1.44 9.56
CA HIS A 67 -0.06 -0.88 9.11
C HIS A 67 -1.11 -1.97 8.84
N MET A 68 -0.82 -2.94 7.98
CA MET A 68 -1.74 -4.04 7.64
C MET A 68 -2.11 -4.88 8.88
N LYS A 69 -1.19 -5.08 9.83
CA LYS A 69 -1.50 -5.77 11.10
C LYS A 69 -2.46 -4.97 11.98
N LYS A 70 -2.32 -3.64 12.03
CA LYS A 70 -3.26 -2.75 12.73
C LYS A 70 -4.66 -2.96 12.20
N GLU A 71 -4.80 -3.10 10.89
CA GLU A 71 -6.08 -3.34 10.24
C GLU A 71 -6.61 -4.75 10.50
N GLU A 72 -5.82 -5.77 10.19
CA GLU A 72 -6.17 -7.18 10.30
C GLU A 72 -6.56 -7.59 11.72
N LEU A 73 -5.85 -7.05 12.72
CA LEU A 73 -6.00 -7.46 14.12
C LEU A 73 -6.96 -6.56 14.91
N ILE A 74 -7.13 -5.30 14.52
CA ILE A 74 -7.90 -4.31 15.28
C ILE A 74 -9.06 -3.77 14.47
N LEU A 75 -8.80 -3.03 13.38
CA LEU A 75 -9.82 -2.27 12.65
C LEU A 75 -10.82 -3.19 11.94
N PHE A 76 -10.37 -4.14 11.12
CA PHE A 76 -11.26 -5.03 10.37
C PHE A 76 -12.10 -5.94 11.28
N PRO A 77 -11.58 -6.52 12.38
CA PRO A 77 -12.43 -7.22 13.35
C PRO A 77 -13.49 -6.31 13.97
N ALA A 78 -13.15 -5.05 14.30
CA ALA A 78 -14.12 -4.09 14.83
C ALA A 78 -15.20 -3.74 13.79
N ILE A 79 -14.82 -3.54 12.53
CA ILE A 79 -15.72 -3.35 11.38
C ILE A 79 -16.69 -4.53 11.23
N ARG A 80 -16.18 -5.77 11.22
CA ARG A 80 -17.00 -7.00 11.08
C ARG A 80 -18.01 -7.18 12.23
N ARG A 81 -17.61 -6.77 13.44
CA ARG A 81 -18.48 -6.74 14.62
C ARG A 81 -19.44 -5.54 14.65
N ASN A 82 -19.33 -4.60 13.69
CA ASN A 82 -20.09 -3.35 13.66
C ASN A 82 -19.93 -2.56 14.98
N ALA A 83 -18.69 -2.44 15.45
CA ALA A 83 -18.35 -1.60 16.58
C ALA A 83 -18.68 -0.12 16.29
N ALA A 84 -18.96 0.64 17.34
CA ALA A 84 -19.17 2.08 17.26
C ALA A 84 -17.83 2.84 17.46
N LEU A 85 -17.81 4.12 17.08
CA LEU A 85 -16.71 5.06 17.35
C LEU A 85 -15.35 4.61 16.78
N LEU A 86 -15.31 4.29 15.49
CA LEU A 86 -14.07 3.91 14.80
C LEU A 86 -13.29 5.11 14.24
N ASP A 87 -13.83 6.33 14.36
CA ASP A 87 -13.22 7.54 13.81
C ASP A 87 -11.74 7.71 14.18
N PRO A 88 -11.29 7.51 15.44
CA PRO A 88 -9.87 7.65 15.78
C PRO A 88 -8.97 6.61 15.11
N LEU A 89 -9.41 5.35 15.03
CA LEU A 89 -8.65 4.28 14.38
C LEU A 89 -8.56 4.51 12.87
N ILE A 90 -9.65 4.97 12.25
CA ILE A 90 -9.67 5.30 10.82
C ILE A 90 -8.76 6.50 10.53
N ALA A 91 -8.76 7.52 11.39
CA ALA A 91 -7.87 8.67 11.23
C ALA A 91 -6.38 8.26 11.32
N GLU A 92 -6.04 7.34 12.23
CA GLU A 92 -4.68 6.80 12.35
C GLU A 92 -4.28 6.02 11.10
N VAL A 93 -5.14 5.13 10.61
CA VAL A 93 -4.90 4.36 9.37
C VAL A 93 -4.77 5.28 8.14
N ARG A 94 -5.56 6.36 8.07
CA ARG A 94 -5.42 7.38 7.01
C ARG A 94 -4.09 8.13 7.07
N ALA A 95 -3.56 8.37 8.26
CA ALA A 95 -2.22 8.97 8.39
C ALA A 95 -1.15 8.04 7.83
N ASP A 96 -1.19 6.75 8.19
CA ASP A 96 -0.29 5.73 7.61
C ASP A 96 -0.43 5.69 6.07
N HIS A 97 -1.65 5.80 5.53
CA HIS A 97 -1.87 5.87 4.08
C HIS A 97 -1.20 7.08 3.40
N ASP A 98 -1.19 8.24 4.05
CA ASP A 98 -0.57 9.44 3.49
C ASP A 98 0.96 9.32 3.49
N ASP A 99 1.53 8.70 4.52
CA ASP A 99 2.95 8.35 4.55
C ASP A 99 3.30 7.37 3.41
N HIS A 100 2.54 6.30 3.24
CA HIS A 100 2.75 5.34 2.14
C HIS A 100 2.61 5.99 0.75
N LYS A 101 1.67 6.92 0.54
CA LYS A 101 1.60 7.70 -0.72
C LYS A 101 2.84 8.56 -0.93
N ALA A 102 3.44 9.11 0.12
CA ALA A 102 4.68 9.86 0.01
C ALA A 102 5.85 8.96 -0.43
N GLU A 103 5.91 7.73 0.09
CA GLU A 103 6.87 6.71 -0.32
C GLU A 103 6.68 6.28 -1.78
N VAL A 104 5.43 6.10 -2.24
CA VAL A 104 5.11 5.89 -3.67
C VAL A 104 5.71 7.02 -4.51
N GLY A 105 5.51 8.28 -4.10
CA GLY A 105 6.13 9.43 -4.77
C GLY A 105 7.66 9.37 -4.79
N GLN A 106 8.30 8.85 -3.73
CA GLN A 106 9.74 8.66 -3.68
C GLN A 106 10.23 7.55 -4.61
N ILE A 107 9.53 6.42 -4.69
CA ILE A 107 9.82 5.35 -5.65
C ILE A 107 9.77 5.90 -7.07
N MET A 108 8.73 6.67 -7.41
CA MET A 108 8.61 7.27 -8.74
C MET A 108 9.77 8.20 -9.06
N ARG A 109 10.27 8.99 -8.10
CA ARG A 109 11.46 9.82 -8.31
C ARG A 109 12.74 9.00 -8.50
N LEU A 110 12.97 7.98 -7.66
CA LEU A 110 14.17 7.13 -7.74
C LEU A 110 14.22 6.30 -9.02
N THR A 111 13.08 6.00 -9.60
CA THR A 111 12.97 5.19 -10.83
C THR A 111 12.81 6.04 -12.09
N ASP A 112 12.89 7.37 -11.99
CA ASP A 112 12.60 8.30 -13.10
C ASP A 112 11.25 7.99 -13.77
N HIS A 113 10.20 7.82 -12.96
CA HIS A 113 8.90 7.35 -13.39
C HIS A 113 8.95 6.03 -14.17
N GLN A 114 9.77 5.10 -13.69
CA GLN A 114 10.06 3.81 -14.32
C GLN A 114 10.58 3.94 -15.77
N ALA A 115 11.25 5.06 -16.10
CA ALA A 115 11.86 5.25 -17.41
C ALA A 115 13.11 4.37 -17.55
N LEU A 116 12.99 3.31 -18.35
CA LEU A 116 14.11 2.39 -18.58
C LEU A 116 15.29 3.08 -19.28
N ALA A 117 16.48 2.84 -18.75
CA ALA A 117 17.73 3.24 -19.40
C ALA A 117 17.95 2.47 -20.72
N LYS A 118 18.62 3.10 -21.68
CA LYS A 118 19.07 2.42 -22.89
C LYS A 118 20.05 1.30 -22.51
N GLY A 119 19.69 0.05 -22.79
CA GLY A 119 20.50 -1.12 -22.42
C GLY A 119 20.17 -1.73 -21.06
N ALA A 120 19.05 -1.33 -20.43
CA ALA A 120 18.58 -1.94 -19.18
C ALA A 120 18.53 -3.48 -19.29
N CYS A 121 19.16 -4.16 -18.33
CA CYS A 121 19.18 -5.62 -18.32
C CYS A 121 17.79 -6.19 -18.01
N ARG A 122 17.58 -7.48 -18.27
CA ARG A 122 16.28 -8.15 -18.01
C ARG A 122 15.79 -8.01 -16.57
N ARG A 123 16.69 -8.03 -15.59
CA ARG A 123 16.34 -7.87 -14.17
C ARG A 123 15.86 -6.47 -13.84
N TRP A 124 16.45 -5.45 -14.45
CA TRP A 124 16.00 -4.07 -14.29
C TRP A 124 14.60 -3.88 -14.90
N MET A 125 14.37 -4.42 -16.10
CA MET A 125 13.04 -4.41 -16.71
C MET A 125 12.00 -5.12 -15.82
N GLN A 126 12.36 -6.28 -15.25
CA GLN A 126 11.51 -7.00 -14.31
C GLN A 126 11.23 -6.18 -13.03
N LEU A 127 12.25 -5.55 -12.45
CA LEU A 127 12.10 -4.68 -11.28
C LEU A 127 11.09 -3.57 -11.56
N TYR A 128 11.23 -2.86 -12.68
CA TYR A 128 10.35 -1.72 -12.98
C TYR A 128 8.92 -2.16 -13.31
N ALA A 129 8.74 -3.30 -13.97
CA ALA A 129 7.42 -3.89 -14.17
C ALA A 129 6.76 -4.27 -12.83
N GLY A 130 7.52 -4.91 -11.93
CA GLY A 130 7.05 -5.28 -10.61
C GLY A 130 6.70 -4.07 -9.73
N ILE A 131 7.51 -3.00 -9.80
CA ILE A 131 7.21 -1.73 -9.13
C ILE A 131 5.88 -1.19 -9.62
N GLY A 132 5.64 -1.14 -10.94
CA GLY A 132 4.39 -0.63 -11.48
C GLY A 132 3.18 -1.38 -10.95
N ALA A 133 3.24 -2.71 -11.00
CA ALA A 133 2.17 -3.55 -10.46
C ALA A 133 1.95 -3.34 -8.94
N PHE A 134 3.02 -3.23 -8.16
CA PHE A 134 2.91 -2.96 -6.72
C PHE A 134 2.30 -1.59 -6.42
N LEU A 135 2.72 -0.54 -7.13
CA LEU A 135 2.22 0.82 -6.93
C LEU A 135 0.74 0.93 -7.31
N ASP A 136 0.35 0.32 -8.44
CA ASP A 136 -1.05 0.26 -8.86
C ASP A 136 -1.92 -0.47 -7.83
N ASP A 137 -1.46 -1.65 -7.38
CA ASP A 137 -2.17 -2.42 -6.35
C ASP A 137 -2.28 -1.64 -5.03
N LEU A 138 -1.20 -0.99 -4.57
CA LEU A 138 -1.18 -0.25 -3.30
C LEU A 138 -2.11 0.97 -3.35
N LEU A 139 -2.12 1.72 -4.45
CA LEU A 139 -2.99 2.87 -4.60
C LEU A 139 -4.46 2.45 -4.68
N GLU A 140 -4.79 1.37 -5.39
CA GLU A 140 -6.15 0.84 -5.44
C GLU A 140 -6.60 0.29 -4.08
N HIS A 141 -5.71 -0.39 -3.36
CA HIS A 141 -5.95 -0.81 -1.99
C HIS A 141 -6.34 0.38 -1.12
N ILE A 142 -5.47 1.39 -1.01
CA ILE A 142 -5.69 2.60 -0.21
C ILE A 142 -6.99 3.31 -0.63
N ARG A 143 -7.31 3.34 -1.92
CA ARG A 143 -8.55 3.93 -2.45
C ARG A 143 -9.78 3.17 -1.97
N LEU A 144 -9.80 1.84 -2.08
CA LEU A 144 -10.90 0.99 -1.61
C LEU A 144 -11.18 1.22 -0.13
N GLU A 145 -10.13 1.37 0.67
CA GLU A 145 -10.27 1.65 2.08
C GLU A 145 -10.86 3.04 2.33
N ASN A 146 -10.16 4.06 1.82
CA ASN A 146 -10.44 5.46 2.09
C ASN A 146 -11.77 5.94 1.54
N GLU A 147 -12.14 5.46 0.35
CA GLU A 147 -13.28 5.98 -0.41
C GLU A 147 -14.50 5.06 -0.38
N VAL A 148 -14.30 3.76 -0.11
CA VAL A 148 -15.39 2.77 -0.15
C VAL A 148 -15.69 2.21 1.23
N LEU A 149 -14.67 1.71 1.94
CA LEU A 149 -14.88 1.05 3.23
C LEU A 149 -15.15 2.07 4.35
N PHE A 150 -14.22 2.97 4.62
CA PHE A 150 -14.23 3.88 5.77
C PHE A 150 -15.40 4.87 5.81
N PRO A 151 -15.91 5.41 4.70
CA PRO A 151 -17.04 6.34 4.75
C PRO A 151 -18.33 5.74 5.31
N HIS A 152 -18.44 4.40 5.31
CA HIS A 152 -19.54 3.73 6.00
C HIS A 152 -19.40 3.80 7.51
N PHE A 153 -18.17 3.94 8.04
CA PHE A 153 -17.82 3.84 9.45
C PHE A 153 -17.49 5.14 10.16
N GLU A 154 -17.24 6.19 9.40
CA GLU A 154 -17.02 7.53 9.93
C GLU A 154 -18.34 8.19 10.33
N THR A 155 -18.29 8.96 11.40
CA THR A 155 -19.37 9.86 11.76
C THR A 155 -19.37 10.97 10.72
N LYS A 156 -20.46 11.11 9.96
CA LYS A 156 -20.62 12.25 9.05
C LYS A 156 -20.46 13.51 9.88
N GLN A 157 -19.41 14.30 9.62
CA GLN A 157 -19.35 15.65 10.14
C GLN A 157 -20.61 16.35 9.66
N ALA A 158 -21.42 16.86 10.59
CA ALA A 158 -22.48 17.78 10.25
C ALA A 158 -21.80 18.95 9.53
N GLY A 159 -22.12 19.11 8.24
CA GLY A 159 -21.56 20.19 7.43
C GLY A 159 -21.73 21.49 8.18
N HIS A 160 -20.61 22.15 8.48
CA HIS A 160 -20.67 23.55 8.86
C HIS A 160 -21.08 24.28 7.58
N ALA A 161 -22.33 24.76 7.61
CA ALA A 161 -22.89 25.68 6.62
C ALA A 161 -22.06 26.96 6.50
#